data_AF-A0A2I8VRB3-F1
#
_entry.id   AF-A0A2I8VRB3-F1
#
_cell.length_a   1.000
_cell.length_b   1.000
_cell.length_c   1.000
_cell.angle_alpha   90.00
_cell.angle_beta   90.00
_cell.angle_gamma   90.00
#
_symmetry.space_group_name_H-M   'P 1'
#
loop_
_entity.id
_entity.type
_entity.pdbx_description
1 polymer ?
#
loop_
_entity_poly.entity_id
_entity_poly.type
_entity_poly.pdbx_seq_one_letter_code
_entity_poly.pdbx_strand_id
1 'polypeptide(L)'
;MYLGDAFPRQTATVEVLWRPREGKDVQRVQWADNAVSLGWHKDDDHPDLGTTHFQLEASGEVVHEPGQIEVEAPLGFLEICLDRLPDALRATSES
;
A
#
# COMPACT_ATOMS: atom_id res chain seq x y z
N MET A 1 -14.70 -6.32 -14.03
CA MET A 1 -16.05 -6.01 -13.53
C MET A 1 -16.37 -7.03 -12.45
N TYR A 2 -16.28 -6.64 -11.18
CA TYR A 2 -16.74 -7.47 -10.07
C TYR A 2 -18.16 -7.00 -9.73
N LEU A 3 -19.11 -7.94 -9.74
CA LEU A 3 -20.51 -7.72 -9.37
C LEU A 3 -20.60 -7.68 -7.84
N GLY A 4 -20.72 -6.49 -7.26
CA GLY A 4 -20.91 -6.31 -5.82
C GLY A 4 -20.46 -4.91 -5.40
N ASP A 5 -21.43 -4.05 -5.13
CA ASP A 5 -21.35 -2.65 -4.68
C ASP A 5 -20.43 -1.69 -5.44
N ALA A 6 -20.92 -0.47 -5.67
CA ALA A 6 -20.11 0.57 -6.27
C ALA A 6 -18.94 0.90 -5.34
N PHE A 7 -17.71 0.89 -5.87
CA PHE A 7 -16.55 1.32 -5.11
C PHE A 7 -16.75 2.79 -4.67
N PRO A 8 -16.61 3.13 -3.37
CA PRO A 8 -17.02 4.43 -2.84
C PRO A 8 -16.13 5.59 -3.32
N ARG A 9 -14.99 5.29 -3.97
CA ARG A 9 -14.02 6.28 -4.45
C ARG A 9 -14.14 6.43 -5.96
N GLN A 10 -14.53 7.62 -6.41
CA GLN A 10 -14.71 7.92 -7.84
C GLN A 10 -13.41 8.30 -8.55
N THR A 11 -12.43 8.83 -7.81
CA THR A 11 -11.16 9.31 -8.33
C THR A 11 -10.04 8.98 -7.35
N ALA A 12 -8.94 8.44 -7.86
CA ALA A 12 -7.74 8.15 -7.08
C ALA A 12 -6.52 8.08 -7.99
N THR A 13 -5.34 8.15 -7.38
CA THR A 13 -4.06 7.87 -8.01
C THR A 13 -3.48 6.60 -7.40
N VAL A 14 -2.91 5.74 -8.25
CA VAL A 14 -2.06 4.64 -7.81
C VAL A 14 -0.64 4.93 -8.28
N GLU A 15 0.28 5.07 -7.34
CA GLU A 15 1.71 5.15 -7.60
C GLU A 15 2.32 3.77 -7.43
N VAL A 16 3.08 3.33 -8.44
CA VAL A 16 3.91 2.14 -8.37
C VAL A 16 5.34 2.56 -8.64
N LEU A 17 6.23 2.25 -7.72
CA LEU A 17 7.65 2.60 -7.81
C LEU A 17 8.51 1.38 -7.54
N TRP A 18 9.54 1.24 -8.36
CA TRP A 18 10.58 0.25 -8.21
C TRP A 18 11.93 0.91 -8.49
N ARG A 19 12.86 0.84 -7.53
CA ARG A 19 14.21 1.39 -7.62
C ARG A 19 15.20 0.31 -7.17
N PRO A 20 15.86 -0.39 -8.11
CA PRO A 20 16.90 -1.34 -7.75
C PRO A 20 18.06 -0.64 -7.03
N ARG A 21 18.62 -1.27 -6.00
CA ARG A 21 19.82 -0.76 -5.30
C ARG A 21 20.74 -1.91 -4.91
N GLU A 22 22.01 -1.58 -4.66
CA GLU A 22 22.92 -2.53 -4.03
C GLU A 22 22.42 -2.84 -2.61
N GLY A 23 22.21 -4.13 -2.30
CA GLY A 23 21.67 -4.58 -1.02
C GLY A 23 20.16 -4.79 -1.02
N LYS A 24 19.37 -3.71 -0.91
CA LYS A 24 17.90 -3.77 -0.79
C LYS A 24 17.21 -2.87 -1.80
N ASP A 25 16.39 -3.46 -2.67
CA ASP A 25 15.57 -2.71 -3.61
C ASP A 25 14.50 -1.91 -2.88
N VAL A 26 14.23 -0.70 -3.39
CA VAL A 26 13.14 0.15 -2.90
C VAL A 26 11.90 -0.08 -3.75
N GLN A 27 10.79 -0.39 -3.10
CA GLN A 27 9.51 -0.71 -3.75
C GLN A 27 8.39 0.04 -3.05
N ARG A 28 7.41 0.52 -3.81
CA ARG A 28 6.23 1.20 -3.26
C ARG A 28 5.03 0.96 -4.14
N VAL A 29 3.90 0.65 -3.52
CA VAL A 29 2.58 0.70 -4.13
C VAL A 29 1.70 1.54 -3.22
N GLN A 30 1.26 2.71 -3.69
CA GLN A 30 0.49 3.68 -2.92
C GLN A 30 -0.80 4.05 -3.65
N TRP A 31 -1.93 3.94 -2.96
CA TRP A 31 -3.20 4.53 -3.34
C TRP A 31 -3.36 5.89 -2.66
N ALA A 32 -3.89 6.88 -3.37
CA ALA A 32 -4.31 8.14 -2.78
C ALA A 32 -5.61 8.64 -3.42
N ASP A 33 -6.60 8.97 -2.59
CA ASP A 33 -7.85 9.63 -2.98
C ASP A 33 -8.09 10.88 -2.12
N ASN A 34 -9.33 11.38 -2.10
CA ASN A 34 -9.69 12.59 -1.37
C ASN A 34 -9.85 12.42 0.14
N ALA A 35 -9.84 11.19 0.65
CA ALA A 35 -10.02 10.88 2.07
C ALA A 35 -8.82 10.18 2.69
N VAL A 36 -8.16 9.30 1.93
CA VAL A 36 -7.05 8.48 2.44
C VAL A 36 -5.88 8.38 1.45
N SER A 37 -4.70 8.18 2.00
CA SER A 37 -3.49 7.77 1.29
C SER A 37 -2.95 6.53 1.99
N LEU A 38 -2.90 5.38 1.30
CA LEU A 38 -2.46 4.13 1.91
C LEU A 38 -1.70 3.23 0.96
N GLY A 39 -0.84 2.36 1.50
CA GLY A 39 -0.09 1.44 0.67
C GLY A 39 1.07 0.78 1.40
N TRP A 40 1.86 0.02 0.62
CA TRP A 40 2.96 -0.79 1.12
C TRP A 40 4.29 -0.28 0.57
N HIS A 41 5.25 -0.17 1.46
CA HIS A 41 6.58 0.33 1.17
C HIS A 41 7.61 -0.74 1.56
N LYS A 42 8.60 -0.91 0.71
CA LYS A 42 9.86 -1.58 1.00
C LYS A 42 10.95 -0.54 0.85
N ASP A 43 11.44 -0.03 1.97
CA ASP A 43 12.56 0.89 2.04
C ASP A 43 13.25 0.73 3.41
N ASP A 44 14.08 1.70 3.77
CA ASP A 44 14.78 1.71 5.05
C ASP A 44 14.05 2.58 6.09
N ASP A 45 12.84 3.07 5.78
CA ASP A 45 11.99 3.78 6.71
C ASP A 45 11.22 2.77 7.55
N HIS A 46 11.12 3.02 8.86
CA HIS A 46 10.55 2.08 9.85
C HIS A 46 11.17 0.66 9.85
N PRO A 47 12.50 0.53 10.06
CA PRO A 47 13.17 -0.77 10.06
C PRO A 47 12.69 -1.71 11.18
N ASP A 48 12.04 -1.18 12.21
CA ASP A 48 11.42 -1.93 13.30
C ASP A 48 10.15 -2.69 12.88
N LEU A 49 9.54 -2.33 11.75
CA LEU A 49 8.33 -2.98 11.21
C LEU A 49 8.63 -4.14 10.25
N GLY A 50 9.91 -4.45 10.03
CA GLY A 50 10.36 -5.56 9.19
C GLY A 50 10.82 -5.11 7.79
N THR A 51 10.80 -6.04 6.82
CA THR A 51 11.26 -5.77 5.44
C THR A 51 10.38 -4.73 4.76
N THR A 52 9.07 -4.79 5.02
CA THR A 52 8.04 -3.93 4.44
C THR A 52 7.16 -3.37 5.53
N HIS A 53 6.65 -2.15 5.33
CA HIS A 53 5.64 -1.54 6.18
C HIS A 53 4.43 -1.11 5.36
N PHE A 54 3.26 -1.13 6.00
CA PHE A 54 2.04 -0.51 5.51
C PHE A 54 1.93 0.89 6.12
N GLN A 55 1.53 1.87 5.31
CA GLN A 55 1.23 3.23 5.74
C GLN A 55 -0.22 3.54 5.43
N LEU A 56 -0.93 4.15 6.39
CA LEU A 56 -2.24 4.76 6.19
C LEU A 56 -2.20 6.19 6.73
N GLU A 57 -2.56 7.14 5.87
CA GLU A 57 -2.80 8.52 6.22
C GLU A 57 -4.28 8.85 6.01
N ALA A 58 -4.95 9.30 7.07
CA ALA A 58 -6.35 9.68 7.07
C ALA A 58 -6.61 10.74 8.14
N SER A 59 -7.46 11.73 7.85
CA SER A 59 -7.88 12.75 8.83
C SER A 59 -6.73 13.50 9.54
N GLY A 60 -5.56 13.63 8.89
CA GLY A 60 -4.38 14.28 9.46
C GLY A 60 -3.54 13.40 10.39
N GLU A 61 -3.89 12.12 10.53
CA GLU A 61 -3.12 11.13 11.26
C GLU A 61 -2.40 10.18 10.29
N VAL A 62 -1.21 9.72 10.68
CA VAL A 62 -0.43 8.72 9.93
C VAL A 62 -0.16 7.53 10.84
N VAL A 63 -0.51 6.35 10.36
CA VAL A 63 -0.29 5.06 11.03
C VAL A 63 0.64 4.21 10.18
N HIS A 64 1.59 3.55 10.84
CA HIS A 64 2.52 2.60 10.25
C HIS A 64 2.40 1.24 10.92
N GLU A 65 2.29 0.19 10.13
CA GLU A 65 2.15 -1.20 10.58
C GLU A 65 3.08 -2.13 9.79
N PRO A 66 3.43 -3.32 10.31
CA PRO A 66 4.18 -4.30 9.53
C PRO A 66 3.45 -4.65 8.23
N GLY A 67 4.15 -4.56 7.10
CA GLY A 67 3.57 -4.83 5.78
C GLY A 67 3.36 -6.32 5.51
N GLN A 68 4.16 -7.19 6.13
CA GLN A 68 4.11 -8.65 5.99
C GLN A 68 4.14 -9.10 4.51
N ILE A 69 5.04 -8.49 3.75
CA ILE A 69 5.36 -8.87 2.37
C ILE A 69 6.88 -9.10 2.30
N GLU A 70 7.29 -10.35 2.07
CA GLU A 70 8.70 -10.76 2.05
C GLU A 70 9.18 -11.16 0.64
N VAL A 71 8.31 -11.02 -0.38
CA VAL A 71 8.71 -11.32 -1.76
C VAL A 71 9.64 -10.22 -2.29
N GLU A 72 10.81 -10.64 -2.77
CA GLU A 72 11.80 -9.71 -3.32
C GLU A 72 11.43 -9.23 -4.72
N ALA A 73 10.78 -10.09 -5.52
CA ALA A 73 10.48 -9.80 -6.92
C ALA A 73 9.44 -8.67 -7.09
N PRO A 74 9.69 -7.66 -7.96
CA PRO A 74 8.80 -6.50 -8.16
C PRO A 74 7.36 -6.86 -8.46
N LEU A 75 7.20 -7.82 -9.37
CA LEU A 75 5.88 -8.21 -9.84
C LEU A 75 5.11 -8.98 -8.77
N GLY A 76 5.80 -9.79 -7.95
CA GLY A 76 5.18 -10.47 -6.82
C GLY A 76 4.78 -9.49 -5.71
N PHE A 77 5.60 -8.48 -5.43
CA PHE A 77 5.26 -7.43 -4.48
C PHE A 77 4.02 -6.65 -4.95
N LEU A 78 4.00 -6.23 -6.22
CA LEU A 78 2.86 -5.53 -6.82
C LEU A 78 1.59 -6.39 -6.78
N GLU A 79 1.67 -7.66 -7.14
CA GLU A 79 0.53 -8.60 -7.11
C GLU A 79 -0.08 -8.69 -5.70
N ILE A 80 0.75 -8.91 -4.68
CA ILE A 80 0.28 -8.98 -3.29
C ILE A 80 -0.35 -7.66 -2.84
N CYS A 81 0.23 -6.52 -3.22
CA CYS A 81 -0.35 -5.21 -2.89
C CYS A 81 -1.71 -5.03 -3.55
N LEU A 82 -1.85 -5.36 -4.83
CA LEU A 82 -3.12 -5.22 -5.56
C LEU A 82 -4.19 -6.18 -5.05
N ASP A 83 -3.81 -7.37 -4.58
CA ASP A 83 -4.73 -8.32 -3.96
C ASP A 83 -5.24 -7.83 -2.60
N ARG A 84 -4.39 -7.19 -1.79
CA ARG A 84 -4.75 -6.69 -0.45
C ARG A 84 -5.44 -5.32 -0.47
N LEU A 85 -5.18 -4.49 -1.49
CA LEU A 85 -5.65 -3.11 -1.59
C LEU A 85 -7.18 -2.94 -1.46
N PRO A 86 -8.04 -3.78 -2.09
CA PRO A 86 -9.48 -3.65 -1.95
C PRO A 86 -9.97 -3.78 -0.50
N ASP A 87 -9.44 -4.72 0.27
CA ASP A 87 -9.84 -4.92 1.66
C ASP A 87 -9.32 -3.81 2.57
N ALA A 88 -8.08 -3.35 2.34
CA ALA A 88 -7.53 -2.19 3.03
C ALA A 88 -8.40 -0.93 2.81
N LEU A 89 -8.88 -0.69 1.58
CA LEU A 89 -9.75 0.45 1.26
C LEU A 89 -11.18 0.29 1.84
N ARG A 90 -11.71 -0.93 1.94
CA ARG A 90 -12.99 -1.19 2.62
C ARG A 90 -12.90 -0.84 4.10
N ALA A 91 -11.81 -1.20 4.76
CA ALA A 91 -11.59 -0.89 6.18
C ALA A 91 -11.60 0.61 6.48
N THR A 92 -11.25 1.48 5.52
CA THR A 92 -11.30 2.94 5.69
C THR A 92 -12.66 3.56 5.36
N SER A 93 -13.60 2.78 4.84
CA SER A 93 -14.95 3.24 4.49
C SER A 93 -15.96 3.06 5.63
N GLU A 94 -15.60 2.31 6.67
CA GLU A 94 -16.44 2.03 7.86
C GLU A 94 -16.13 2.95 9.05
N SER A 95 -15.31 3.99 8.87
CA SER A 95 -14.88 4.94 9.91
C SER A 95 -15.47 6.34 9.72
#